data_AF-A0A7J4EVF7-F1
#
_entry.id   AF-A0A7J4EVF7-F1
#
_cell.length_a   1.000
_cell.length_b   1.000
_cell.length_c   1.000
_cell.angle_alpha   90.00
_cell.angle_beta   90.00
_cell.angle_gamma   90.00
#
_symmetry.space_group_name_H-M   'P 1'
#
loop_
_entity.id
_entity.type
_entity.pdbx_description
1 polymer ?
#
loop_
_entity_poly.entity_id
_entity_poly.type
_entity_poly.pdbx_seq_one_letter_code
_entity_poly.pdbx_strand_id
1 'polypeptide(L)' 'QTFRDEIPVNHASSGTDVDPIVDRRLFLVGDGAKGKGGIEVEGIALGVSKVVRWIENTLS' A
#
# COMPACT_ATOMS: atom_id res chain seq x y z
N GLN A 1 -3.22 -22.68 10.09
CA GLN A 1 -4.18 -21.59 9.84
C GLN A 1 -4.43 -21.52 8.33
N THR A 2 -5.63 -21.11 7.89
CA THR A 2 -6.02 -21.04 6.48
C THR A 2 -6.52 -19.64 6.16
N PHE A 3 -5.89 -18.96 5.20
CA PHE A 3 -6.25 -17.63 4.72
C PHE A 3 -6.44 -17.73 3.20
N ARG A 4 -7.63 -17.35 2.70
CA ARG A 4 -8.00 -17.44 1.28
C ARG A 4 -9.04 -16.36 0.95
N ASP A 5 -9.15 -16.08 -0.35
CA ASP A 5 -10.20 -15.24 -0.94
C ASP A 5 -10.28 -13.84 -0.32
N GLU A 6 -11.40 -13.49 0.32
CA GLU A 6 -11.66 -12.17 0.91
C GLU A 6 -10.80 -11.86 2.15
N ILE A 7 -10.13 -12.87 2.72
CA ILE A 7 -9.18 -12.69 3.82
C ILE A 7 -7.89 -13.44 3.46
N PRO A 8 -7.12 -12.91 2.48
CA PRO A 8 -5.88 -13.52 2.02
C PRO A 8 -4.74 -13.23 2.99
N VAL A 9 -3.59 -13.89 2.79
CA VAL A 9 -2.35 -13.53 3.50
C VAL A 9 -1.86 -12.14 3.06
N ASN A 10 -1.99 -11.84 1.76
CA ASN A 10 -1.73 -10.54 1.17
C ASN A 10 -2.75 -10.30 0.05
N HIS A 11 -3.38 -9.13 0.00
CA HIS A 11 -4.32 -8.75 -1.07
C HIS A 11 -3.64 -8.51 -2.43
N ALA A 12 -2.32 -8.24 -2.45
CA ALA A 12 -1.50 -8.25 -3.64
C ALA A 12 -0.22 -9.07 -3.41
N SER A 13 0.13 -9.92 -4.37
CA SER A 13 1.37 -10.71 -4.28
C SER A 13 2.58 -9.79 -4.37
N SER A 14 3.65 -10.13 -3.63
CA SER A 14 4.85 -9.29 -3.53
C SER A 14 5.39 -8.90 -4.90
N GLY A 15 5.49 -7.59 -5.14
CA GLY A 15 5.99 -7.04 -6.40
C GLY A 15 4.91 -6.76 -7.45
N THR A 16 3.65 -7.06 -7.16
CA THR A 16 2.49 -6.70 -8.01
C THR A 16 1.58 -5.63 -7.38
N ASP A 17 1.99 -5.08 -6.24
CA ASP A 17 1.27 -4.03 -5.52
C ASP A 17 0.94 -2.84 -6.42
N VAL A 18 -0.30 -2.34 -6.30
CA VAL A 18 -0.74 -1.12 -6.99
C VAL A 18 -0.12 0.12 -6.35
N ASP A 19 0.00 1.21 -7.11
CA ASP A 19 0.48 2.47 -6.56
C ASP A 19 -0.51 3.00 -5.49
N PRO A 20 -0.04 3.37 -4.29
CA PRO A 20 -0.89 3.96 -3.25
C PRO A 20 -1.64 5.24 -3.66
N ILE A 21 -1.15 5.97 -4.67
CA ILE A 21 -1.79 7.21 -5.16
C ILE A 21 -2.64 6.86 -6.38
N VAL A 22 -3.95 6.70 -6.17
CA VAL A 22 -4.91 6.35 -7.22
C VAL A 22 -5.37 7.61 -7.97
N ASP A 23 -5.67 8.66 -7.22
CA ASP A 23 -6.01 10.01 -7.71
C ASP A 23 -5.64 11.06 -6.64
N ARG A 24 -5.71 12.36 -6.95
CA ARG A 24 -5.37 13.48 -6.06
C ARG A 24 -6.12 13.50 -4.73
N ARG A 25 -7.26 12.82 -4.64
CA ARG A 25 -8.11 12.76 -3.45
C ARG A 25 -8.51 11.33 -3.06
N LEU A 26 -7.90 10.32 -3.69
CA LEU A 26 -8.16 8.91 -3.43
C LEU A 26 -6.85 8.16 -3.31
N PHE A 27 -6.63 7.57 -2.14
CA PHE A 27 -5.42 6.83 -1.79
C PHE A 27 -5.79 5.43 -1.33
N LEU A 28 -4.97 4.46 -1.69
CA LEU A 28 -5.09 3.08 -1.23
C LEU A 28 -3.88 2.71 -0.38
N VAL A 29 -4.12 2.14 0.80
CA VAL A 29 -3.08 1.68 1.72
C VAL A 29 -3.42 0.29 2.24
N GLY A 30 -2.42 -0.41 2.76
CA GLY A 30 -2.55 -1.79 3.21
C GLY A 30 -1.69 -2.74 2.39
N ASP A 31 -1.89 -4.03 2.61
CA ASP A 31 -1.14 -5.13 2.01
C ASP A 31 -1.42 -5.32 0.50
N GLY A 32 -2.46 -4.69 -0.05
CA GLY A 32 -2.72 -4.60 -1.49
C GLY A 32 -1.95 -3.48 -2.21
N ALA A 33 -1.37 -2.54 -1.46
CA ALA A 33 -0.70 -1.34 -1.98
C ALA A 33 0.63 -1.10 -1.24
N LYS A 34 1.46 -2.14 -1.09
CA LYS A 34 2.72 -2.04 -0.37
C LYS A 34 3.76 -1.23 -1.15
N GLY A 35 4.62 -0.54 -0.42
CA GLY A 35 5.82 0.07 -0.98
C GLY A 35 6.82 -0.99 -1.46
N LYS A 36 7.39 -0.77 -2.65
CA LYS A 36 8.37 -1.69 -3.26
C LYS A 36 9.57 -1.90 -2.32
N GLY A 37 9.98 -3.16 -2.17
CA GLY A 37 11.13 -3.56 -1.36
C GLY A 37 10.83 -3.71 0.14
N GLY A 38 9.64 -3.35 0.60
CA GLY A 38 9.19 -3.70 1.95
C GLY A 38 8.63 -5.12 1.99
N ILE A 39 8.96 -5.84 3.05
CA ILE A 39 8.39 -7.16 3.36
C ILE A 39 7.09 -6.92 4.14
N GLU A 40 6.03 -7.68 3.88
CA GLU A 40 4.78 -7.70 4.66
C GLU A 40 4.34 -6.32 5.22
N VAL A 41 4.41 -6.13 6.55
CA VAL A 41 3.99 -4.92 7.27
C VAL A 41 4.90 -3.72 7.05
N GLU A 42 6.20 -3.95 6.81
CA GLU A 42 7.14 -2.90 6.42
C GLU A 42 6.77 -2.34 5.04
N GLY A 43 6.29 -3.20 4.14
CA GLY A 43 5.73 -2.79 2.85
C GLY A 43 4.52 -1.87 3.02
N ILE A 44 3.60 -2.20 3.94
CA ILE A 44 2.45 -1.35 4.26
C ILE A 44 2.91 0.01 4.77
N ALA A 45 3.85 0.03 5.72
CA ALA A 45 4.38 1.28 6.30
C ALA A 45 5.03 2.19 5.24
N LEU A 46 5.77 1.61 4.30
CA LEU A 46 6.33 2.35 3.16
C LEU A 46 5.25 2.93 2.25
N GLY A 47 4.19 2.17 1.98
CA GLY A 47 3.03 2.63 1.19
C GLY A 47 2.34 3.83 1.85
N VAL A 48 2.06 3.74 3.15
CA VAL A 48 1.48 4.84 3.95
C VAL A 48 2.40 6.07 3.94
N SER A 49 3.71 5.87 4.13
CA SER A 49 4.69 6.97 4.14
C SER A 49 4.73 7.73 2.81
N LYS A 50 4.58 7.03 1.69
CA LYS A 50 4.51 7.64 0.35
C LYS A 50 3.28 8.54 0.22
N VAL A 51 2.11 8.07 0.68
CA VAL A 51 0.85 8.85 0.64
C VAL A 51 0.97 10.12 1.48
N VAL A 52 1.46 10.01 2.72
CA VAL A 52 1.62 11.16 3.62
C VAL A 52 2.53 12.23 2.99
N ARG A 53 3.70 11.84 2.47
CA ARG A 53 4.61 12.79 1.79
C ARG A 53 3.97 13.43 0.56
N TRP A 54 3.18 12.68 -0.21
CA TRP A 54 2.49 13.24 -1.37
C TRP A 54 1.49 14.32 -0.96
N ILE A 55 0.72 14.07 0.10
CA ILE A 55 -0.25 15.03 0.65
C ILE A 55 0.46 16.29 1.14
N GLU A 56 1.53 16.13 1.93
CA GLU A 56 2.32 17.24 2.45
C GLU A 56 2.86 18.14 1.32
N ASN A 57 3.44 17.53 0.28
CA ASN A 57 4.03 18.26 -0.84
C ASN A 57 3.01 18.90 -1.80
N THR A 58 1.77 18.43 -1.81
CA THR A 58 0.73 18.90 -2.74
C THR A 58 -0.20 19.94 -2.09
N LEU A 59 -0.26 19.97 -0.75
CA LEU A 59 -1.06 20.91 0.02
C LEU A 59 -0.23 22.05 0.66
N SER A 60 1.10 21.96 0.62
CA SER A 60 2.03 23.06 0.93
C SER A 60 2.11 24.08 -0.19
#